data_AF-U7KYL2-F1
#
_entry.id   AF-U7KYL2-F1
#
_cell.length_a   1.000
_cell.length_b   1.000
_cell.length_c   1.000
_cell.angle_alpha   90.00
_cell.angle_beta   90.00
_cell.angle_gamma   90.00
#
_symmetry.space_group_name_H-M   'P 1'
#
loop_
_entity.id
_entity.type
_entity.pdbx_description
1 polymer ?
#
loop_
_entity_poly.entity_id
_entity_poly.type
_entity_poly.pdbx_seq_one_letter_code
_entity_poly.pdbx_strand_id
1 'polypeptide(L)'
;MTDIVHEAQDTHLCTLFIGAHGDTGDYEYALDAANSAAKHLRAIQAELPATSPLARDAGTLAQFVRAAQRNLSQQRPADNPDELLDLATSLKERLENAQ
;
A
#
# COMPACT_ATOMS: atom_id res chain seq x y z
N MET A 1 3.19 8.86 -15.75
CA MET A 1 1.72 8.81 -15.53
C MET A 1 1.15 7.41 -15.73
N THR A 2 1.40 6.71 -16.84
CA THR A 2 1.18 5.25 -16.91
C THR A 2 1.96 4.52 -15.81
N ASP A 3 3.16 4.98 -15.50
CA ASP A 3 4.03 4.37 -14.49
C ASP A 3 3.40 4.47 -13.08
N ILE A 4 2.84 5.63 -12.69
CA ILE A 4 2.13 5.80 -11.40
C ILE A 4 0.92 4.86 -11.27
N VAL A 5 0.17 4.65 -12.37
CA VAL A 5 -1.00 3.74 -12.35
C VAL A 5 -0.55 2.29 -12.18
N HIS A 6 0.54 1.87 -12.83
CA HIS A 6 1.13 0.55 -12.61
C HIS A 6 1.63 0.40 -11.17
N GLU A 7 2.32 1.40 -10.63
CA GLU A 7 2.79 1.40 -9.24
C GLU A 7 1.61 1.34 -8.24
N ALA A 8 0.48 1.99 -8.54
CA ALA A 8 -0.73 1.93 -7.72
C ALA A 8 -1.41 0.56 -7.80
N GLN A 9 -1.38 -0.09 -8.97
CA GLN A 9 -1.87 -1.45 -9.14
C GLN A 9 -1.00 -2.45 -8.37
N ASP A 10 0.32 -2.33 -8.44
CA ASP A 10 1.26 -3.16 -7.67
C ASP A 10 1.12 -2.92 -6.16
N THR A 11 0.92 -1.67 -5.74
CA THR A 11 0.61 -1.34 -4.34
C THR A 11 -0.66 -2.06 -3.90
N HIS A 12 -1.74 -1.97 -4.67
CA HIS A 12 -3.01 -2.63 -4.38
C HIS A 12 -2.85 -4.16 -4.30
N LEU A 13 -2.10 -4.76 -5.22
CA LEU A 13 -1.79 -6.18 -5.17
C LEU A 13 -1.06 -6.56 -3.88
N CYS A 14 -0.02 -5.80 -3.51
CA CYS A 14 0.70 -6.01 -2.25
C CYS A 14 -0.22 -5.90 -1.04
N THR A 15 -1.16 -4.94 -1.02
CA THR A 15 -2.11 -4.79 0.09
C THR A 15 -3.04 -5.99 0.27
N LEU A 16 -3.47 -6.64 -0.83
CA LEU A 16 -4.22 -7.89 -0.78
C LEU A 16 -3.39 -9.01 -0.12
N PHE A 17 -2.11 -9.12 -0.48
CA PHE A 17 -1.22 -10.12 0.09
C PHE A 17 -0.93 -9.89 1.57
N ILE A 18 -0.81 -8.63 2.02
CA ILE A 18 -0.64 -8.29 3.44
C ILE A 18 -1.80 -8.84 4.27
N GLY A 19 -3.05 -8.62 3.82
CA GLY A 19 -4.23 -9.14 4.52
C GLY A 19 -4.30 -10.67 4.47
N ALA A 20 -4.24 -11.26 3.27
CA ALA A 20 -4.39 -12.70 3.08
C ALA A 20 -3.36 -13.54 3.85
N HIS A 21 -2.10 -13.09 3.89
CA HIS A 21 -1.02 -13.81 4.58
C HIS A 21 -0.88 -13.39 6.05
N GLY A 22 -1.19 -12.13 6.38
CA GLY A 22 -1.16 -11.63 7.75
C GLY A 22 -2.20 -12.31 8.65
N ASP A 23 -3.40 -12.56 8.10
CA ASP A 23 -4.50 -13.21 8.84
C ASP A 23 -4.31 -14.72 8.99
N THR A 24 -3.56 -15.35 8.08
CA THR A 24 -3.28 -16.79 8.10
C THR A 24 -2.02 -17.14 8.89
N GLY A 25 -1.30 -16.14 9.40
CA GLY A 25 -0.07 -16.30 10.19
C GLY A 25 1.22 -16.44 9.37
N ASP A 26 1.13 -16.26 8.05
CA ASP A 26 2.28 -16.23 7.14
C ASP A 26 2.92 -14.84 7.12
N TYR A 27 3.49 -14.47 8.27
CA TYR A 27 4.01 -13.12 8.50
C TYR A 27 5.23 -12.78 7.65
N GLU A 28 6.00 -13.77 7.20
CA GLU A 28 7.17 -13.54 6.36
C GLU A 28 6.74 -13.10 4.96
N TYR A 29 5.75 -13.79 4.37
CA TYR A 29 5.20 -13.41 3.07
C TYR A 29 4.43 -12.09 3.13
N ALA A 30 3.64 -11.89 4.19
CA ALA A 30 2.96 -10.61 4.42
C ALA A 30 3.95 -9.44 4.60
N LEU A 31 5.09 -9.67 5.26
CA LEU A 31 6.13 -8.65 5.43
C LEU A 31 6.82 -8.32 4.12
N ASP A 32 7.09 -9.31 3.27
CA ASP A 32 7.64 -9.07 1.93
C ASP A 32 6.68 -8.26 1.05
N ALA A 33 5.39 -8.58 1.10
CA ALA A 33 4.34 -7.79 0.46
C ALA A 33 4.31 -6.35 1.01
N ALA A 34 4.42 -6.15 2.32
CA ALA A 34 4.47 -4.82 2.93
C ALA A 34 5.72 -4.02 2.51
N ASN A 35 6.88 -4.68 2.37
CA ASN A 35 8.10 -4.06 1.87
C ASN A 35 7.97 -3.64 0.41
N SER A 36 7.35 -4.48 -0.42
CA SER A 36 7.07 -4.19 -1.82
C SER A 36 6.08 -3.03 -1.95
N ALA A 37 4.97 -3.03 -1.19
CA ALA A 37 4.02 -1.92 -1.15
C ALA A 37 4.71 -0.58 -0.80
N ALA A 38 5.62 -0.59 0.19
CA ALA A 38 6.35 0.60 0.59
C ALA A 38 7.25 1.16 -0.53
N LYS A 39 7.83 0.27 -1.35
CA LYS A 39 8.63 0.65 -2.53
C LYS A 39 7.76 1.31 -3.59
N HIS A 40 6.62 0.70 -3.93
CA HIS A 40 5.70 1.22 -4.94
C HIS A 40 5.10 2.58 -4.53
N LEU A 41 4.69 2.71 -3.26
CA LEU A 41 4.22 3.98 -2.70
C LEU A 41 5.24 5.11 -2.78
N ARG A 42 6.53 4.78 -2.62
CA ARG A 42 7.60 5.78 -2.76
C ARG A 42 7.75 6.25 -4.21
N ALA A 43 7.56 5.38 -5.19
CA ALA A 43 7.55 5.76 -6.61
C ALA A 43 6.36 6.68 -6.92
N ILE A 44 5.16 6.31 -6.46
CA ILE A 44 3.95 7.14 -6.59
C ILE A 44 4.16 8.54 -5.99
N GLN A 45 4.66 8.61 -4.75
CA GLN A 45 4.91 9.89 -4.07
C GLN A 45 5.98 10.75 -4.75
N ALA A 46 6.94 10.15 -5.46
CA ALA A 46 7.98 10.88 -6.18
C ALA A 46 7.44 11.54 -7.46
N GLU A 47 6.42 10.97 -8.08
CA GLU A 47 5.81 11.51 -9.29
C GLU A 47 4.64 12.47 -9.01
N LEU A 48 4.00 12.36 -7.84
CA LEU A 48 2.86 13.22 -7.49
C LEU A 48 3.31 14.57 -6.89
N PRO A 49 2.71 15.71 -7.30
CA PRO A 49 2.93 16.99 -6.64
C PRO A 49 2.50 16.92 -5.17
N ALA A 50 3.30 17.49 -4.26
CA ALA A 50 2.99 17.48 -2.82
C ALA A 50 1.66 18.18 -2.46
N THR A 51 1.15 19.05 -3.33
CA THR A 51 -0.16 19.71 -3.18
C THR A 51 -1.33 18.86 -3.68
N SER A 52 -1.07 17.73 -4.33
CA SER A 52 -2.09 16.83 -4.85
C SER A 52 -2.80 16.09 -3.71
N PRO A 53 -4.14 16.01 -3.71
CA PRO A 53 -4.87 15.11 -2.81
C PRO A 53 -4.38 13.65 -2.91
N LEU A 54 -3.96 13.20 -4.10
CA LEU A 54 -3.44 11.85 -4.31
C LEU A 54 -2.09 11.63 -3.60
N ALA A 55 -1.26 12.67 -3.50
CA ALA A 55 -0.01 12.59 -2.73
C ALA A 55 -0.29 12.44 -1.23
N ARG A 56 -1.34 13.11 -0.73
CA ARG A 56 -1.82 12.95 0.64
C ARG A 56 -2.34 11.53 0.88
N ASP A 57 -3.15 11.00 -0.02
CA ASP A 57 -3.73 9.65 0.10
C ASP A 57 -2.62 8.57 0.06
N ALA A 58 -1.66 8.69 -0.87
CA ALA A 58 -0.47 7.84 -0.91
C ALA A 58 0.39 7.96 0.36
N GLY A 59 0.43 9.15 0.98
CA GLY A 59 1.09 9.37 2.27
C GLY A 59 0.42 8.64 3.42
N THR A 60 -0.92 8.72 3.50
CA THR A 60 -1.72 7.97 4.48
C THR A 60 -1.51 6.48 4.30
N LEU A 61 -1.60 5.96 3.08
CA LEU A 61 -1.40 4.53 2.79
C LEU A 61 0.02 4.07 3.19
N ALA A 62 1.05 4.89 2.96
CA ALA A 62 2.41 4.59 3.40
C ALA A 62 2.54 4.51 4.92
N GLN A 63 1.74 5.27 5.68
CA GLN A 63 1.71 5.16 7.13
C GLN A 63 1.11 3.82 7.59
N PHE A 64 0.02 3.38 6.95
CA PHE A 64 -0.60 2.07 7.19
C PHE A 64 0.36 0.93 6.86
N VAL A 65 0.99 0.97 5.69
CA VAL A 65 2.00 -0.03 5.30
C VAL A 65 3.15 -0.09 6.31
N ARG A 66 3.63 1.05 6.81
CA ARG A 66 4.66 1.07 7.87
C ARG A 66 4.18 0.48 9.19
N ALA A 67 2.91 0.66 9.54
CA ALA A 67 2.33 -0.01 10.72
C ALA A 67 2.30 -1.53 10.51
N ALA A 68 1.82 -1.98 9.34
CA ALA A 68 1.83 -3.40 8.97
C ALA A 68 3.25 -3.99 9.02
N GLN A 69 4.26 -3.35 8.43
CA GLN A 69 5.66 -3.80 8.50
C GLN A 69 6.15 -3.99 9.94
N ARG A 70 5.84 -3.04 10.83
CA ARG A 70 6.23 -3.11 12.25
C ARG A 70 5.55 -4.27 12.98
N ASN A 71 4.28 -4.53 12.70
CA ASN A 71 3.56 -5.62 13.35
C ASN A 71 4.03 -6.97 12.81
N LEU A 72 4.12 -7.11 11.49
CA LEU A 72 4.50 -8.36 10.83
C LEU A 72 5.95 -8.77 11.19
N SER A 73 6.87 -7.81 11.29
CA SER A 73 8.24 -8.07 11.79
C SER A 73 8.28 -8.54 13.26
N GLN A 74 7.25 -8.23 14.05
CA GLN A 74 7.06 -8.72 15.41
C GLN A 74 6.21 -10.00 15.47
N GLN A 75 5.93 -10.62 14.31
CA GLN A 75 5.03 -11.78 14.18
C GLN A 75 3.62 -11.50 14.72
N ARG A 76 3.12 -10.30 14.44
CA ARG A 76 1.75 -9.89 14.75
C ARG A 76 1.00 -9.60 13.45
N PRO A 77 -0.31 -9.85 13.40
CA PRO A 77 -1.12 -9.49 12.23
C PRO A 77 -1.03 -7.98 11.95
N ALA A 78 -1.24 -7.62 10.69
CA ALA A 78 -1.33 -6.23 10.29
C ALA A 78 -2.56 -5.58 10.97
N ASP A 79 -2.43 -4.34 11.42
CA ASP A 79 -3.57 -3.62 11.99
C ASP A 79 -4.51 -3.19 10.84
N ASN A 80 -5.78 -3.56 10.95
CA ASN A 80 -6.87 -3.20 10.02
C ASN A 80 -6.53 -3.43 8.52
N PRO A 81 -6.33 -4.69 8.09
CA PRO A 81 -5.99 -5.00 6.69
C PRO A 81 -7.07 -4.55 5.70
N ASP A 82 -8.35 -4.54 6.10
CA ASP A 82 -9.47 -4.07 5.27
C ASP A 82 -9.37 -2.57 4.95
N GLU A 83 -9.09 -1.74 5.97
CA GLU A 83 -8.94 -0.29 5.79
C GLU A 83 -7.73 0.05 4.91
N LEU A 84 -6.65 -0.72 5.08
CA LEU A 84 -5.45 -0.63 4.26
C LEU A 84 -5.76 -0.98 2.79
N LEU A 85 -6.58 -2.00 2.54
CA LEU A 85 -7.01 -2.41 1.20
C LEU A 85 -7.96 -1.40 0.55
N ASP A 86 -8.92 -0.87 1.31
CA ASP A 86 -9.88 0.13 0.83
C ASP A 86 -9.15 1.40 0.37
N LEU A 87 -8.17 1.87 1.16
CA LEU A 87 -7.33 3.01 0.80
C LEU A 87 -6.51 2.76 -0.47
N ALA A 88 -5.92 1.57 -0.61
CA ALA A 88 -5.17 1.20 -1.82
C ALA A 88 -6.07 1.12 -3.06
N THR A 89 -7.29 0.59 -2.90
CA THR A 89 -8.29 0.54 -3.97
C THR A 89 -8.70 1.94 -4.41
N SER A 90 -9.04 2.80 -3.45
CA SER A 90 -9.42 4.19 -3.74
C SER A 90 -8.29 4.97 -4.41
N LEU A 91 -7.05 4.81 -3.95
CA LEU A 91 -5.90 5.48 -4.56
C LEU A 91 -5.71 5.06 -6.02
N LYS A 92 -5.76 3.75 -6.29
CA LYS A 92 -5.63 3.18 -7.64
C LYS A 92 -6.73 3.70 -8.56
N GLU A 93 -8.00 3.60 -8.16
CA GLU A 93 -9.14 4.06 -8.96
C GLU A 93 -9.04 5.56 -9.26
N ARG A 94 -8.64 6.38 -8.29
CA ARG A 94 -8.50 7.82 -8.50
C ARG A 94 -7.33 8.18 -9.40
N LEU A 95 -6.26 7.39 -9.41
CA LEU A 95 -5.13 7.54 -10.32
C LEU A 95 -5.50 7.13 -11.76
N GLU A 96 -6.25 6.04 -11.92
CA GLU A 96 -6.79 5.59 -13.21
C GLU A 96 -7.74 6.65 -13.81
N ASN A 97 -8.60 7.26 -12.98
CA ASN A 97 -9.53 8.31 -13.42
C ASN A 97 -8.90 9.70 -13.63
N ALA A 98 -7.66 9.90 -13.17
CA ALA A 98 -6.92 11.16 -13.34
C ALA A 98 -6.07 11.21 -14.62
N GLN A 99 -6.11 10.16 -15.44
CA GLN A 99 -5.50 10.09 -16.78
C GLN A 99 -6.39 10.75 -17.83
#